data_AF-A0A2K2FYC0-F1
#
_entry.id   AF-A0A2K2FYC0-F1
#
_cell.length_a   1.000
_cell.length_b   1.000
_cell.length_c   1.000
_cell.angle_alpha   90.00
_cell.angle_beta   90.00
_cell.angle_gamma   90.00
#
_symmetry.space_group_name_H-M   'P 1'
#
loop_
_entity.id
_entity.type
_entity.pdbx_description
1 polymer ?
#
loop_
_entity_poly.entity_id
_entity_poly.type
_entity_poly.pdbx_seq_one_letter_code
_entity_poly.pdbx_strand_id
1 'polypeptide(L)' 'MHISAQTELHSFTVDVEFSSGGEPYATETYNVEASDWYRAQRDALEMSVLSAYDNVRIPNLTRRVIV' A
#
# COMPACT_ATOMS: atom_id res chain seq x y z
N MET A 1 -8.48 31.29 -19.31
CA MET A 1 -7.25 30.78 -18.67
C MET A 1 -7.65 29.58 -17.84
N HIS A 2 -7.39 28.36 -18.33
CA HIS A 2 -7.62 27.15 -17.53
C HIS A 2 -6.43 27.03 -16.57
N ILE A 3 -6.66 27.30 -15.29
CA ILE A 3 -5.68 26.93 -14.25
C ILE A 3 -5.86 25.43 -14.07
N SER A 4 -5.05 24.65 -14.77
CA SER A 4 -4.82 23.27 -14.37
C SER A 4 -4.12 23.34 -13.01
N ALA A 5 -4.85 23.13 -11.92
CA ALA A 5 -4.23 22.88 -10.64
C ALA A 5 -3.41 21.60 -10.81
N GLN A 6 -2.10 21.74 -11.04
CA GLN A 6 -1.19 20.61 -10.93
C GLN A 6 -1.25 20.19 -9.46
N THR A 7 -1.92 19.07 -9.19
CA THR A 7 -1.85 18.45 -7.88
C THR A 7 -0.41 18.03 -7.67
N GLU A 8 0.29 18.70 -6.76
CA GLU A 8 1.66 18.33 -6.40
C GLU A 8 1.65 16.90 -5.85
N LEU A 9 2.54 16.06 -6.40
CA LEU A 9 2.76 14.72 -5.92
C LEU A 9 3.94 14.73 -4.96
N HIS A 10 3.79 14.00 -3.86
CA HIS A 10 4.84 13.75 -2.89
C HIS A 10 5.16 12.26 -2.89
N SER A 11 6.43 11.94 -2.66
CA SER A 11 6.87 10.56 -2.45
C SER A 11 6.61 10.17 -1.00
N PHE A 12 5.90 9.07 -0.83
CA PHE A 12 5.58 8.48 0.45
C PHE A 12 6.15 7.06 0.51
N THR A 13 6.70 6.71 1.67
CA THR A 13 7.10 5.34 1.99
C THR A 13 6.03 4.74 2.88
N VAL A 14 5.43 3.63 2.45
CA VAL A 14 4.30 2.97 3.13
C VAL A 14 4.67 1.51 3.39
N ASP A 15 4.61 1.06 4.64
CA ASP A 15 4.76 -0.37 4.95
C ASP A 15 3.40 -1.05 5.02
N VAL A 16 3.27 -2.15 4.28
CA VAL A 16 2.11 -3.03 4.33
C VAL A 16 2.52 -4.33 5.03
N GLU A 17 1.86 -4.61 6.15
CA GLU A 17 1.96 -5.87 6.87
C GLU A 17 0.97 -6.88 6.30
N PHE A 18 1.43 -8.09 6.04
CA PHE A 18 0.62 -9.24 5.66
C PHE A 18 0.48 -10.18 6.86
N SER A 19 -0.75 -10.66 7.08
CA SER A 19 -1.08 -11.57 8.17
C SER A 19 -1.84 -12.79 7.65
N SER A 20 -1.70 -13.92 8.35
CA SER A 20 -2.39 -15.17 8.05
C SER A 20 -3.12 -15.63 9.31
N GLY A 21 -4.45 -15.58 9.30
CA GLY A 21 -5.24 -15.94 10.49
C GLY A 21 -5.03 -15.01 11.69
N GLY A 22 -4.67 -13.75 11.43
CA GLY A 22 -4.43 -12.73 12.46
C GLY A 22 -2.97 -12.55 12.87
N GLU A 23 -2.09 -13.50 12.52
CA GLU A 23 -0.66 -13.43 12.86
C GLU A 23 0.15 -12.82 11.71
N PRO A 24 0.96 -11.78 11.96
CA PRO A 24 1.81 -11.18 10.94
C PRO A 24 2.94 -12.12 10.53
N TYR A 25 3.25 -12.17 9.23
CA TYR A 25 4.32 -13.04 8.71
C TYR A 25 5.25 -12.34 7.72
N ALA A 26 4.84 -11.22 7.14
CA ALA A 26 5.66 -10.44 6.21
C ALA A 26 5.29 -8.96 6.25
N THR A 27 6.26 -8.12 5.92
CA THR A 27 6.06 -6.69 5.68
C THR A 27 6.73 -6.34 4.37
N GLU A 28 6.06 -5.56 3.53
CA GLU A 28 6.62 -5.02 2.30
C GLU A 28 6.47 -3.50 2.26
N THR A 29 7.55 -2.83 1.85
CA THR A 29 7.63 -1.37 1.78
C THR A 29 7.40 -0.90 0.35
N TYR A 30 6.46 0.02 0.17
CA TYR A 30 6.15 0.65 -1.11
C TYR A 30 6.57 2.11 -1.12
N ASN A 31 7.20 2.55 -2.20
CA ASN A 31 7.40 3.96 -2.49
C ASN A 31 6.32 4.40 -3.46
N VAL A 32 5.45 5.31 -3.04
CA VAL A 32 4.26 5.74 -3.77
C VAL A 32 4.30 7.25 -3.99
N GLU A 33 4.05 7.68 -5.22
CA GLU A 33 3.84 9.10 -5.54
C GLU A 33 2.35 9.42 -5.45
N ALA A 34 1.96 10.28 -4.50
CA ALA A 34 0.56 10.61 -4.27
C ALA A 34 0.38 12.08 -3.85
N SER A 35 -0.83 12.62 -3.99
CA SER A 35 -1.13 13.99 -3.56
C SER A 35 -1.19 14.15 -2.04
N ASP A 36 -1.42 13.06 -1.33
CA ASP A 36 -1.60 13.03 0.12
C ASP A 36 -1.40 11.61 0.65
N TRP A 37 -1.22 11.51 1.96
CA TRP A 37 -0.96 10.25 2.65
C TRP A 37 -2.08 9.23 2.50
N TYR A 38 -3.34 9.66 2.45
CA TYR A 38 -4.47 8.73 2.32
C TYR A 38 -4.48 8.06 0.95
N ARG A 39 -4.17 8.81 -0.12
CA ARG A 39 -3.96 8.22 -1.44
C ARG A 39 -2.75 7.29 -1.47
N ALA A 40 -1.64 7.68 -0.86
CA ALA A 40 -0.44 6.82 -0.79
C ALA A 40 -0.75 5.45 -0.16
N GLN A 41 -1.51 5.42 0.93
CA GLN A 41 -1.94 4.18 1.58
C GLN A 41 -2.82 3.31 0.68
N ARG A 42 -3.78 3.92 -0.01
CA ARG A 42 -4.68 3.20 -0.91
C ARG A 42 -3.91 2.56 -2.07
N ASP A 43 -3.01 3.33 -2.67
CA ASP A 43 -2.20 2.88 -3.79
C ASP A 43 -1.22 1.79 -3.35
N ALA A 44 -0.60 1.90 -2.16
CA ALA A 44 0.23 0.84 -1.58
C ALA A 44 -0.56 -0.46 -1.35
N LEU A 45 -1.79 -0.37 -0.84
CA LEU A 45 -2.66 -1.54 -0.66
C LEU A 45 -3.08 -2.18 -1.99
N GLU A 46 -3.27 -1.38 -3.05
CA GLU A 46 -3.54 -1.89 -4.40
C GLU A 46 -2.31 -2.58 -5.00
N MET A 47 -1.14 -1.94 -4.91
CA MET A 47 0.13 -2.53 -5.34
C MET A 47 0.43 -3.84 -4.63
N SER A 48 0.06 -3.94 -3.34
CA SER A 48 0.31 -5.13 -2.53
C SER A 48 -0.42 -6.39 -2.99
N VAL A 49 -1.45 -6.27 -3.84
CA VAL A 49 -2.11 -7.43 -4.50
C VAL A 49 -1.14 -8.18 -5.42
N LEU A 50 -0.10 -7.51 -5.94
CA LEU A 50 0.90 -8.11 -6.82
C LEU A 50 2.14 -8.59 -6.07
N SER A 51 2.15 -8.45 -4.74
CA SER A 51 3.26 -8.90 -3.89
C SER A 51 3.44 -10.42 -3.96
N ALA A 52 4.66 -10.91 -3.78
CA ALA A 52 4.91 -12.33 -3.57
C ALA A 52 4.20 -12.89 -2.31
N TYR A 53 3.85 -12.00 -1.37
CA TYR A 53 3.08 -12.32 -0.17
C TYR A 53 1.56 -12.35 -0.42
N ASP A 54 1.06 -11.82 -1.53
CA ASP A 54 -0.34 -12.00 -1.94
C ASP A 54 -0.49 -13.35 -2.66
N ASN A 55 -0.66 -14.39 -1.86
CA ASN A 55 -0.68 -15.77 -2.34
C ASN A 55 -1.95 -16.49 -1.86
N VAL A 56 -2.76 -16.95 -2.82
CA VAL A 56 -4.03 -17.68 -2.57
C VAL A 56 -3.87 -18.94 -1.71
N ARG A 57 -2.65 -19.49 -1.57
CA ARG A 57 -2.37 -20.63 -0.71
C ARG A 57 -2.26 -20.27 0.77
N ILE A 58 -2.12 -18.98 1.10
CA ILE A 58 -2.03 -18.50 2.47
C ILE A 58 -3.46 -18.38 3.03
N PRO A 59 -3.82 -19.15 4.07
CA PRO A 59 -5.17 -19.16 4.61
C PRO A 59 -5.49 -17.86 5.35
N ASN A 60 -6.71 -17.34 5.19
CA ASN A 60 -7.17 -16.13 5.87
C ASN A 60 -6.19 -14.96 5.74
N LEU A 61 -5.64 -14.78 4.54
CA LEU A 61 -4.72 -13.69 4.22
C LEU A 61 -5.40 -12.35 4.41
N THR A 62 -4.79 -11.49 5.22
CA THR A 62 -5.16 -10.08 5.38
C THR A 62 -3.93 -9.21 5.21
N ARG A 63 -4.16 -7.92 4.94
CA ARG A 63 -3.10 -6.92 4.80
C ARG A 63 -3.54 -5.58 5.36
N ARG A 64 -2.62 -4.81 5.91
CA ARG A 64 -2.88 -3.47 6.46
C ARG A 64 -1.64 -2.59 6.37
N VAL A 65 -1.87 -1.28 6.28
CA VAL A 65 -0.79 -0.29 6.46
C VAL A 65 -0.44 -0.18 7.95
N ILE A 66 0.86 -0.10 8.26
CA ILE A 66 1.35 0.02 9.64
C ILE A 66 2.23 1.24 9.91
N VAL A 67 2.75 1.92 8.87
CA VAL A 67 3.55 3.15 8.99
C VAL A 67 3.26 4.09 7.84
#